data_AF-A0A2V7BHN3-F1
#
_entry.id   AF-A0A2V7BHN3-F1
#
_cell.length_a   1.000
_cell.length_b   1.000
_cell.length_c   1.000
_cell.angle_alpha   90.00
_cell.angle_beta   90.00
_cell.angle_gamma   90.00
#
_symmetry.space_group_name_H-M   'P 1'
#
loop_
_entity.id
_entity.type
_entity.pdbx_description
1 polymer ?
#
loop_
_entity_poly.entity_id
_entity_poly.type
_entity_poly.pdbx_seq_one_letter_code
_entity_poly.pdbx_strand_id
1 'polypeptide(L)' 'MTEAAEESIRRCPVCRAKVVVKLPQEVVIHNAILKVDAPTGHVSAKCSRCKAWVEVPLRYLG' A
#
# COMPACT_ATOMS: atom_id res chain seq x y z
N MET A 1 21.60 17.96 -12.87
CA MET A 1 20.18 18.35 -12.82
C MET A 1 19.47 17.14 -12.21
N THR A 2 19.07 17.24 -10.94
CA THR A 2 18.63 16.09 -10.15
C THR A 2 17.17 15.79 -10.49
N GLU A 3 16.93 14.70 -11.22
CA GLU A 3 15.59 14.17 -11.45
C GLU A 3 14.93 13.91 -10.10
N ALA A 4 13.89 14.69 -9.79
CA ALA A 4 13.02 14.44 -8.67
C ALA A 4 12.37 13.07 -8.89
N ALA A 5 12.83 12.05 -8.15
CA ALA A 5 12.19 10.76 -8.12
C ALA A 5 10.70 10.97 -7.82
N GLU A 6 9.82 10.67 -8.77
CA GLU A 6 8.38 10.80 -8.61
C GLU A 6 7.91 9.93 -7.43
N GLU A 7 7.71 10.58 -6.29
CA GLU A 7 7.18 9.98 -5.07
C GLU A 7 5.72 9.56 -5.34
N SER A 8 5.55 8.32 -5.78
CA SER A 8 4.24 7.79 -6.19
C SER A 8 3.43 7.38 -4.97
N ILE A 9 2.43 8.19 -4.62
CA ILE A 9 1.54 7.96 -3.47
C ILE A 9 0.24 7.30 -3.94
N ARG A 10 -0.11 6.12 -3.41
CA ARG A 10 -1.48 5.58 -3.50
C ARG A 10 -2.27 5.90 -2.24
N ARG A 11 -3.51 6.36 -2.43
CA ARG A 11 -4.40 6.76 -1.36
C ARG A 11 -5.56 5.77 -1.22
N CYS A 12 -6.11 5.68 -0.02
CA CYS A 12 -7.35 4.95 0.22
C CYS A 12 -8.47 5.54 -0.66
N PRO A 13 -9.19 4.73 -1.45
CA PRO A 13 -10.26 5.24 -2.31
C PRO A 13 -11.45 5.80 -1.51
N VAL A 14 -11.60 5.40 -0.24
CA VAL A 14 -12.71 5.82 0.63
C VAL A 14 -12.43 7.14 1.33
N CYS A 15 -11.30 7.27 2.03
CA CYS A 15 -11.01 8.44 2.88
C CYS A 15 -9.81 9.28 2.42
N ARG A 16 -9.18 8.91 1.30
CA ARG A 16 -8.00 9.56 0.69
C ARG A 16 -6.76 9.66 1.58
N ALA A 17 -6.73 8.97 2.72
CA ALA A 17 -5.53 8.80 3.53
C ALA A 17 -4.43 8.13 2.69
N LYS A 18 -3.17 8.49 2.94
CA LYS A 18 -2.02 7.82 2.30
C LYS A 18 -1.99 6.36 2.77
N VAL A 19 -1.92 5.41 1.83
CA VAL A 19 -1.87 3.97 2.14
C VAL A 19 -0.57 3.37 1.62
N VAL A 20 -0.09 3.79 0.45
CA VAL A 20 1.20 3.35 -0.08
C VAL A 20 2.01 4.59 -0.43
N VAL A 21 3.26 4.63 0.02
CA VAL A 21 4.25 5.64 -0.36
C VAL A 21 5.42 4.89 -0.98
N LYS A 22 5.70 5.13 -2.26
CA LYS A 22 6.91 4.62 -2.91
C LYS A 22 8.03 5.63 -2.72
N LEU A 23 9.07 5.20 -2.01
CA LEU A 23 10.33 5.92 -1.83
C LEU A 23 11.40 5.30 -2.74
N PRO A 24 12.56 5.95 -2.95
CA PRO A 24 13.55 5.49 -3.92
C PRO A 24 14.04 4.04 -3.72
N GLN A 25 14.11 3.55 -2.47
CA GLN A 25 14.64 2.22 -2.14
C GLN A 25 13.63 1.34 -1.38
N GLU A 26 12.45 1.86 -1.06
CA GLU A 26 11.47 1.15 -0.25
C GLU A 26 10.02 1.50 -0.62
N VAL A 27 9.11 0.61 -0.24
CA VAL A 27 7.66 0.84 -0.34
C VAL A 27 7.08 0.79 1.06
N VAL A 28 6.57 1.92 1.53
CA VAL A 28 5.94 2.03 2.84
C VAL A 28 4.45 1.81 2.70
N ILE A 29 3.91 0.83 3.42
CA ILE A 29 2.47 0.55 3.50
C ILE A 29 1.96 1.02 4.87
N HIS A 30 1.09 2.03 4.88
CA HIS A 30 0.42 2.50 6.09
C HIS A 30 -0.88 1.74 6.31
N ASN A 31 -0.86 0.79 7.25
CA ASN A 31 -2.00 -0.07 7.51
C ASN A 31 -2.18 -0.37 9.00
N ALA A 32 -3.40 -0.79 9.35
CA ALA A 32 -3.66 -1.38 10.67
C ALA A 32 -3.45 -2.90 10.68
N ILE A 33 -3.78 -3.57 9.55
CA ILE A 33 -3.76 -5.03 9.39
C ILE A 33 -3.43 -5.35 7.93
N LEU A 34 -2.72 -6.44 7.67
CA LEU A 34 -2.57 -7.04 6.34
C LEU A 34 -3.42 -8.31 6.24
N LYS A 35 -4.04 -8.52 5.08
CA LYS A 35 -4.78 -9.75 4.75
C LYS A 35 -4.24 -10.28 3.43
N VAL A 36 -3.87 -11.56 3.44
CA VAL A 36 -3.43 -12.30 2.25
C VAL A 36 -4.59 -13.13 1.71
N ASP A 37 -4.76 -13.11 0.40
CA ASP A 37 -5.56 -14.10 -0.32
C ASP A 37 -4.66 -15.29 -0.70
N ALA A 38 -4.81 -16.42 0.01
CA ALA A 38 -3.86 -17.53 -0.07
C ALA A 38 -3.72 -18.15 -1.47
N PRO A 39 -4.79 -18.36 -2.27
CA PRO A 39 -4.67 -18.93 -3.61
C PRO A 39 -3.86 -18.07 -4.60
N THR A 40 -3.87 -16.74 -4.45
CA THR A 40 -3.25 -15.81 -5.41
C THR A 40 -1.95 -15.18 -4.87
N GLY A 41 -1.79 -15.16 -3.55
CA GLY A 41 -0.77 -14.41 -2.84
C GLY A 41 -1.02 -12.90 -2.83
N HIS A 42 -2.19 -12.43 -3.29
CA HIS A 42 -2.51 -11.00 -3.28
C HIS A 42 -2.67 -10.50 -1.85
N VAL A 43 -2.16 -9.28 -1.60
CA VAL A 43 -2.23 -8.67 -0.28
C VAL A 43 -3.11 -7.43 -0.31
N SER A 44 -4.01 -7.36 0.65
CA SER A 44 -4.79 -6.16 0.96
C SER A 44 -4.38 -5.60 2.32
N ALA A 45 -4.39 -4.29 2.43
CA ALA A 45 -4.11 -3.55 3.64
C ALA A 45 -5.39 -2.90 4.17
N LYS A 46 -5.62 -3.01 5.48
CA LYS A 46 -6.69 -2.28 6.16
C LYS A 46 -6.23 -0.84 6.41
N CYS A 47 -6.91 0.13 5.79
CA CYS A 47 -6.61 1.55 5.95
C CYS A 47 -6.60 1.94 7.43
N SER A 48 -5.52 2.57 7.89
CA SER A 48 -5.35 2.96 9.29
C SER A 48 -6.39 3.98 9.75
N ARG A 49 -6.94 4.80 8.83
CA ARG A 49 -7.95 5.83 9.12
C ARG A 49 -9.37 5.28 9.11
N CYS A 50 -9.91 4.96 7.92
CA CYS A 50 -11.32 4.59 7.76
C CYS A 50 -11.59 3.08 7.82
N LYS A 51 -10.54 2.27 8.02
CA LYS A 51 -10.64 0.81 8.20
C LYS A 51 -11.15 0.03 6.98
N ALA A 52 -11.30 0.66 5.81
CA ALA A 52 -11.57 0.00 4.54
C ALA A 52 -10.37 -0.85 4.07
N TRP A 53 -10.63 -1.94 3.34
CA TRP A 53 -9.58 -2.75 2.72
C TRP A 53 -9.15 -2.15 1.38
N VAL A 54 -7.85 -2.12 1.13
CA VAL A 54 -7.23 -1.54 -0.08
C VAL A 54 -6.17 -2.49 -0.59
N GLU A 55 -6.15 -2.77 -1.88
CA GLU A 55 -5.09 -3.56 -2.51
C GLU A 55 -3.75 -2.79 -2.46
N VAL A 56 -2.68 -3.49 -2.09
CA VAL A 56 -1.34 -2.93 -1.96
C VAL A 56 -0.36 -3.71 -2.85
N PRO A 57 0.73 -3.08 -3.33
CA PRO A 57 1.69 -3.73 -4.23
C PRO A 57 2.64 -4.66 -3.46
N LEU A 58 2.08 -5.56 -2.65
CA LEU A 58 2.79 -6.61 -1.93
C LEU A 58 2.24 -7.95 -2.38
N ARG A 59 3.12 -8.95 -2.47
CA ARG A 59 2.74 -10.32 -2.79
C ARG A 59 3.31 -11.26 -1.73
N TYR A 60 2.48 -12.16 -1.23
CA TYR A 60 2.92 -13.26 -0.37
C TYR A 60 3.37 -14.43 -1.26
N LEU A 61 4.58 -14.93 -1.02
CA LEU A 61 5.25 -15.98 -1.81
C LEU A 61 5.39 -17.30 -1.04
N GLY A 62 4.63 -17.48 0.05
CA GLY A 62 4.76 -18.63 0.96
C GLY A 62 4.76 -19.99 0.29
#